data_AF-A0A227JC53-F1
#
_entry.id   AF-A0A227JC53-F1
#
_cell.length_a   1.000
_cell.length_b   1.000
_cell.length_c   1.000
_cell.angle_alpha   90.00
_cell.angle_beta   90.00
_cell.angle_gamma   90.00
#
_symmetry.space_group_name_H-M   'P 1'
#
loop_
_entity.id
_entity.type
_entity.pdbx_description
1 polymer ?
#
loop_
_entity_poly.entity_id
_entity_poly.type
_entity_poly.pdbx_seq_one_letter_code
_entity_poly.pdbx_strand_id
1 'polypeptide(L)'
;MRKLLLLVFVLVVSGCRDSGMTQVATFESADLSNKVVVLLNKNDIRAKLTTLKDGYGVLVDDLQEMKARELLTYYNFYFEREDLNDLLESKFASLSKLETVKSNFLQSREI
;
A
#
# COMPACT_ATOMS: atom_id res chain seq x y z
N MET A 1 33.71 0.82 38.80
CA MET A 1 33.52 -0.03 37.59
C MET A 1 32.05 -0.37 37.31
N ARG A 2 31.24 -0.82 38.28
CA ARG A 2 29.81 -1.15 38.09
C ARG A 2 28.95 -0.05 37.45
N LYS A 3 29.16 1.22 37.85
CA LYS A 3 28.44 2.38 37.29
C LYS A 3 28.83 2.71 35.84
N LEU A 4 30.07 2.43 35.44
CA LEU A 4 30.56 2.64 34.07
C LEU A 4 29.98 1.58 33.12
N LEU A 5 29.91 0.34 33.58
CA LEU A 5 29.26 -0.77 32.86
C LEU A 5 27.77 -0.53 32.63
N LEU A 6 27.05 -0.02 33.64
CA LEU A 6 25.64 0.36 33.49
C LEU A 6 25.44 1.48 32.47
N LEU A 7 26.35 2.46 32.42
CA LEU A 7 26.27 3.57 31.48
C LEU A 7 26.49 3.11 30.03
N VAL A 8 27.45 2.21 29.81
CA VAL A 8 27.67 1.56 28.50
C VAL A 8 26.47 0.71 28.11
N PHE A 9 25.86 -0.02 29.05
CA PHE A 9 24.67 -0.83 28.79
C PHE A 9 23.46 0.02 28.39
N VAL A 10 23.24 1.17 29.04
CA VAL A 10 22.18 2.12 28.67
C VAL A 10 22.42 2.73 27.28
N LEU A 11 23.66 3.04 26.93
CA LEU A 11 24.01 3.56 25.59
C LEU A 11 23.80 2.52 24.49
N VAL A 12 24.12 1.24 24.76
CA VAL A 12 23.91 0.16 23.79
C VAL A 12 22.42 -0.16 23.60
N VAL A 13 21.62 -0.11 24.66
CA VAL A 13 20.17 -0.39 24.58
C VAL A 13 19.38 0.77 23.96
N SER A 14 19.86 2.01 24.06
CA SER A 14 19.21 3.18 23.44
C SER A 14 19.56 3.38 21.95
N GLY A 15 20.56 2.67 21.43
CA GLY A 15 20.99 2.73 20.03
C GLY A 15 20.14 1.93 19.04
N CYS A 16 19.21 1.08 19.52
CA CYS A 16 18.32 0.26 18.69
C CYS A 16 16.93 0.91 18.50
N ARG A 17 16.88 2.23 18.29
CA ARG A 17 15.67 2.83 17.73
C ARG A 17 15.79 2.77 16.22
N ASP A 18 15.03 1.84 15.65
CA ASP A 18 14.48 1.93 14.31
C ASP A 18 14.12 3.39 14.01
N SER A 19 14.28 3.85 12.77
CA SER A 19 14.52 5.25 12.35
C SER A 19 13.52 6.35 12.77
N GLY A 20 12.63 6.08 13.73
CA GLY A 20 11.53 6.91 14.21
C GLY A 20 10.47 7.09 13.13
N MET A 21 10.57 6.28 12.07
CA MET A 21 9.75 6.38 10.89
C MET A 21 9.34 4.99 10.42
N THR A 22 8.05 4.86 10.13
CA THR A 22 7.41 3.65 9.67
C THR A 22 6.89 3.82 8.25
N GLN A 23 6.89 2.76 7.46
CA GLN A 23 6.39 2.78 6.09
C GLN A 23 4.87 2.59 6.08
N VAL A 24 4.15 3.57 5.55
CA VAL A 24 2.68 3.53 5.50
C VAL A 24 2.14 3.09 4.15
N ALA A 25 2.86 3.33 3.06
CA ALA A 25 2.44 2.96 1.72
C ALA A 25 3.64 2.72 0.78
N THR A 26 3.38 1.97 -0.28
CA THR A 26 4.30 1.71 -1.39
C THR A 26 3.56 1.97 -2.69
N PHE A 27 4.22 2.63 -3.64
CA PHE A 27 3.66 2.87 -4.97
C PHE A 27 4.72 2.63 -6.04
N GLU A 28 4.28 2.15 -7.20
CA GLU A 28 5.15 1.97 -8.37
C GLU A 28 5.54 3.32 -9.01
N SER A 29 4.65 4.31 -8.92
CA SER A 29 4.84 5.63 -9.51
C SER A 29 5.47 6.65 -8.57
N ALA A 30 6.56 7.28 -9.02
CA ALA A 30 7.21 8.39 -8.33
C ALA A 30 6.28 9.59 -8.16
N ASP A 31 5.47 9.90 -9.18
CA ASP A 31 4.53 11.02 -9.18
C ASP A 31 3.43 10.81 -8.14
N LEU A 32 2.85 9.61 -8.09
CA LEU A 32 1.83 9.26 -7.10
C LEU A 32 2.39 9.36 -5.68
N SER A 33 3.60 8.83 -5.47
CA SER A 33 4.27 8.86 -4.16
C SER A 33 4.57 10.29 -3.70
N ASN A 34 5.00 11.15 -4.62
CA ASN A 34 5.20 12.57 -4.33
C ASN A 34 3.90 13.27 -3.95
N LYS A 35 2.80 13.01 -4.67
CA LYS A 35 1.48 13.56 -4.33
C LYS A 35 1.04 13.14 -2.93
N VAL A 36 1.29 11.89 -2.55
CA VAL A 36 1.00 11.38 -1.21
C VAL A 36 1.83 12.09 -0.14
N VAL A 37 3.14 12.26 -0.36
CA VAL A 37 4.02 12.99 0.57
C VAL A 37 3.56 14.45 0.74
N VAL A 38 3.20 15.12 -0.36
CA VAL A 38 2.67 16.50 -0.32
C VAL A 38 1.35 16.57 0.45
N LEU A 39 0.44 15.62 0.24
CA LEU A 39 -0.83 15.53 0.96
C LEU A 39 -0.61 15.38 2.46
N LEU A 40 0.25 14.44 2.88
CA LEU A 40 0.55 14.19 4.28
C LEU A 40 1.18 15.44 4.94
N ASN A 41 2.18 16.05 4.29
CA ASN A 41 2.83 17.25 4.81
C ASN A 41 1.87 18.44 4.92
N LYS A 42 0.89 18.59 4.00
CA LYS A 42 -0.17 19.61 4.10
C LYS A 42 -1.12 19.42 5.28
N ASN A 43 -1.17 18.23 5.86
CA ASN A 43 -2.00 17.88 7.02
C ASN A 43 -1.18 17.72 8.31
N ASP A 44 -0.01 18.36 8.35
CA ASP A 44 0.95 18.34 9.48
C ASP A 44 1.45 16.95 9.85
N ILE A 45 1.51 16.04 8.86
CA ILE A 45 2.08 14.70 9.01
C ILE A 45 3.43 14.69 8.30
N ARG A 46 4.51 14.55 9.08
CA ARG A 46 5.87 14.57 8.53
C ARG A 46 6.10 13.28 7.74
N ALA A 47 6.11 13.40 6.42
CA ALA A 47 6.34 12.29 5.50
C ALA A 47 7.65 12.44 4.74
N LYS A 48 8.31 11.31 4.45
CA LYS A 48 9.50 11.22 3.59
C LYS A 48 9.27 10.18 2.50
N LEU A 49 9.80 10.48 1.32
CA LEU A 49 9.90 9.51 0.23
C LEU A 49 11.17 8.68 0.42
N THR A 50 11.07 7.37 0.19
CA THR A 50 12.22 6.47 0.06
C THR A 50 12.13 5.72 -1.25
N THR A 51 13.26 5.43 -1.87
CA THR A 51 13.33 4.60 -3.08
C THR A 51 13.49 3.14 -2.65
N LEU A 52 12.64 2.28 -3.19
CA LEU A 52 12.67 0.84 -2.97
C LEU A 52 13.10 0.15 -4.27
N LYS A 53 13.45 -1.13 -4.19
CA LYS A 53 13.85 -1.91 -5.37
C LYS A 53 12.76 -1.93 -6.45
N ASP A 54 11.50 -2.04 -6.03
CA ASP A 54 10.34 -2.23 -6.89
C ASP A 54 9.37 -1.03 -6.82
N GLY A 55 9.87 0.17 -6.53
CA GLY A 55 9.05 1.39 -6.50
C GLY A 55 9.50 2.40 -5.45
N TYR A 56 8.51 3.04 -4.83
CA TYR A 56 8.72 4.15 -3.91
C TYR A 56 7.90 3.94 -2.64
N GLY A 57 8.56 4.07 -1.48
CA GLY A 57 7.94 3.98 -0.17
C GLY A 57 7.65 5.37 0.40
N VAL A 58 6.55 5.48 1.14
CA VAL A 58 6.24 6.67 1.94
C VAL A 58 6.39 6.31 3.41
N LEU A 59 7.35 6.98 4.06
CA LEU A 59 7.66 6.85 5.47
C LEU A 59 7.05 8.03 6.24
N VAL A 60 6.52 7.78 7.43
CA VAL A 60 6.03 8.82 8.35
C VAL A 60 6.56 8.58 9.75
N ASP A 61 6.58 9.62 10.59
CA ASP A 61 6.92 9.46 12.01
C ASP A 61 6.00 8.42 12.68
N ASP A 62 6.57 7.53 13.50
CA ASP A 62 5.84 6.45 14.17
C ASP A 62 4.64 6.98 14.98
N LEU A 63 4.79 8.16 15.60
CA LEU A 63 3.74 8.81 16.38
C LEU A 63 2.54 9.25 15.52
N GLN A 64 2.75 9.39 14.21
CA GLN A 64 1.76 9.87 13.25
C GLN A 64 1.25 8.78 12.31
N GLU A 65 1.69 7.52 12.48
CA GLU A 65 1.34 6.39 11.61
C GLU A 65 -0.17 6.26 11.42
N MET A 66 -0.93 6.18 12.51
CA MET A 66 -2.37 5.95 12.45
C MET A 66 -3.10 7.09 11.74
N LYS A 67 -2.70 8.34 12.02
CA LYS A 67 -3.27 9.53 11.37
C LYS A 67 -2.96 9.53 9.87
N ALA A 68 -1.75 9.11 9.49
CA ALA A 68 -1.37 8.96 8.08
C ALA A 68 -2.22 7.89 7.40
N ARG A 69 -2.38 6.71 8.00
CA ARG A 69 -3.18 5.62 7.43
C ARG A 69 -4.65 5.97 7.29
N GLU A 70 -5.21 6.69 8.25
CA GLU A 70 -6.58 7.18 8.19
C GLU A 70 -6.76 8.15 7.01
N LEU A 71 -5.86 9.12 6.87
CA LEU A 71 -5.92 10.08 5.75
C LEU A 71 -5.77 9.39 4.39
N LEU A 72 -4.83 8.46 4.27
CA LEU A 72 -4.62 7.72 3.02
C LEU A 72 -5.82 6.84 2.65
N THR A 73 -6.47 6.24 3.65
CA THR A 73 -7.72 5.51 3.47
C THR A 73 -8.85 6.44 3.02
N TYR A 74 -8.99 7.62 3.63
CA TYR A 74 -10.02 8.60 3.26
C TYR A 74 -9.92 9.01 1.78
N TYR A 75 -8.71 9.14 1.24
CA TYR A 75 -8.47 9.43 -0.17
C TYR A 75 -8.35 8.18 -1.07
N ASN A 76 -8.60 6.98 -0.53
CA ASN A 76 -8.57 5.71 -1.23
C ASN A 76 -7.21 5.38 -1.88
N PHE A 77 -6.09 5.76 -1.27
CA PHE A 77 -4.76 5.45 -1.81
C PHE A 77 -4.36 3.98 -1.72
N TYR A 78 -5.07 3.18 -0.91
CA TYR A 78 -4.83 1.73 -0.77
C TYR A 78 -5.69 0.89 -1.71
N PHE A 79 -6.65 1.50 -2.40
CA PHE A 79 -7.51 0.77 -3.33
C PHE A 79 -6.93 0.84 -4.73
N GLU A 80 -6.60 -0.32 -5.28
CA GLU A 80 -6.38 -0.47 -6.71
C GLU A 80 -7.70 -0.12 -7.42
N ARG A 81 -7.64 0.86 -8.33
CA ARG A 81 -8.77 1.11 -9.21
C ARG A 81 -8.69 0.06 -10.30
N GLU A 82 -9.57 -0.94 -10.24
CA GLU A 82 -9.83 -1.79 -11.40
C GLU A 82 -10.27 -0.88 -12.55
N ASP A 83 -9.60 -0.99 -13.70
CA ASP A 83 -10.02 -0.25 -14.89
C ASP A 83 -11.42 -0.73 -15.28
N LEU A 84 -12.29 0.21 -15.67
CA LEU A 84 -13.61 -0.13 -16.20
C LEU A 84 -13.48 -1.11 -17.37
N ASN A 85 -12.40 -0.98 -18.16
CA ASN A 85 -12.13 -1.88 -19.25
C ASN A 85 -11.85 -3.31 -18.78
N ASP A 86 -11.05 -3.48 -17.72
CA ASP A 86 -10.76 -4.80 -17.12
C ASP A 86 -12.04 -5.43 -16.54
N LEU A 87 -12.89 -4.59 -15.92
CA LEU A 87 -14.18 -5.01 -15.39
C LEU A 87 -15.11 -5.49 -16.51
N LEU A 88 -15.17 -4.75 -17.62
CA LEU A 88 -15.99 -5.07 -18.78
C LEU A 88 -15.48 -6.34 -19.47
N GLU A 89 -14.17 -6.49 -19.65
CA GLU A 89 -13.56 -7.67 -20.26
C GLU A 89 -13.89 -8.94 -19.46
N SER A 90 -13.79 -8.88 -18.13
CA SER A 90 -14.17 -10.01 -17.26
C SER A 90 -15.66 -10.40 -17.41
N LYS A 91 -16.54 -9.40 -17.55
CA LYS A 91 -18.00 -9.60 -17.71
C LYS A 91 -18.30 -10.19 -19.09
N PHE A 92 -17.69 -9.71 -20.16
CA PHE A 92 -17.86 -10.25 -21.50
C PHE A 92 -17.35 -11.69 -21.61
N ALA A 93 -16.20 -11.99 -21.01
CA ALA A 93 -15.67 -13.35 -20.95
C ALA A 93 -16.64 -14.31 -20.21
N SER A 94 -17.21 -13.85 -19.10
CA SER A 94 -18.18 -14.65 -18.33
C SER A 94 -19.47 -14.95 -19.12
N LEU A 95 -19.98 -13.97 -19.87
CA LEU A 95 -21.18 -14.12 -20.71
C LEU A 95 -20.93 -15.06 -21.89
N SER A 96 -19.80 -14.91 -22.59
CA SER A 96 -19.40 -15.82 -23.68
C SER A 96 -19.29 -17.26 -23.21
N LYS A 97 -18.72 -17.47 -22.02
CA LYS A 97 -18.63 -18.80 -21.40
C LYS A 97 -20.01 -19.37 -21.07
N LEU A 98 -20.94 -18.53 -20.59
CA LEU A 98 -22.31 -18.93 -20.30
C LEU A 98 -23.09 -19.31 -21.56
N GLU A 99 -22.94 -18.56 -22.64
CA GLU A 99 -23.54 -18.87 -23.94
C GLU A 99 -23.01 -20.18 -24.51
N THR A 100 -21.71 -20.43 -24.38
CA THR A 100 -21.06 -21.68 -24.81
C THR A 100 -21.62 -22.88 -24.04
N VAL A 101 -21.75 -22.77 -22.71
CA VAL A 101 -22.33 -23.85 -21.87
C VAL A 101 -23.80 -24.08 -22.21
N LYS A 102 -24.57 -23.02 -22.42
CA LYS A 102 -25.98 -23.11 -22.83
C LYS A 102 -26.13 -23.81 -24.19
N SER A 103 -25.30 -23.44 -25.16
CA SER A 103 -25.29 -24.05 -26.50
C SER A 103 -25.01 -25.55 -26.43
N ASN A 104 -23.96 -25.96 -25.70
CA ASN A 104 -23.61 -27.36 -25.50
C ASN A 104 -24.73 -28.16 -24.81
N PHE A 105 -25.43 -27.56 -23.84
CA PHE A 105 -26.53 -28.21 -23.13
C PHE A 105 -27.76 -28.42 -24.02
N LEU A 106 -28.06 -27.47 -24.91
CA LEU A 106 -29.14 -27.61 -25.90
C LEU A 106 -28.78 -28.67 -26.94
N GLN A 107 -27.55 -28.66 -27.44
CA GLN A 107 -27.06 -29.65 -28.41
C GLN A 107 -27.06 -31.07 -27.82
N SER A 108 -26.75 -31.22 -26.53
CA SER A 108 -26.85 -32.50 -25.80
C SER A 108 -28.28 -32.99 -25.59
N ARG A 109 -29.32 -32.15 -25.77
CA ARG A 109 -30.74 -32.55 -25.65
C ARG A 109 -31.37 -32.94 -26.99
N GLU A 110 -30.71 -32.62 -28.11
CA GLU A 110 -31.18 -32.94 -29.47
C GLU A 110 -30.61 -34.28 -30.00
N ILE A 111 -29.80 -34.98 -29.21
CA ILE A 111 -29.25 -36.33 -29.46
C ILE A 111 -29.94 -37.31 -28.50
#